data_AF-A0A969T7D3-F1
#
_entry.id   AF-A0A969T7D3-F1
#
_cell.length_a   1.000
_cell.length_b   1.000
_cell.length_c   1.000
_cell.angle_alpha   90.00
_cell.angle_beta   90.00
_cell.angle_gamma   90.00
#
_symmetry.space_group_name_H-M   'P 1'
#
loop_
_entity.id
_entity.type
_entity.pdbx_description
1 polymer ?
#
loop_
_entity_poly.entity_id
_entity_poly.type
_entity_poly.pdbx_seq_one_letter_code
_entity_poly.pdbx_strand_id
1 'polypeptide(L)' 'MTNKLLIYSDLITNRLEYTFVFIFEEFFGIDYELTSDYELFKNSKYNKFIYSGKEFLIKIFT' A
#
# COMPACT_ATOMS: atom_id res chain seq x y z
N MET A 1 6.77 -18.58 4.75
CA MET A 1 5.68 -17.59 4.76
C MET A 1 6.23 -16.36 4.08
N THR A 2 5.71 -16.00 2.91
CA THR A 2 6.11 -14.78 2.20
C THR A 2 5.50 -13.61 2.96
N ASN A 3 6.32 -12.84 3.67
CA ASN A 3 5.89 -11.65 4.40
C ASN A 3 5.68 -10.51 3.40
N LYS A 4 4.64 -10.62 2.56
CA LYS A 4 4.28 -9.59 1.57
C LYS A 4 3.65 -8.40 2.28
N LEU A 5 4.13 -7.19 2.01
CA LEU A 5 3.55 -5.94 2.53
C LEU A 5 2.45 -5.47 1.58
N LEU A 6 1.20 -5.39 2.04
CA LEU A 6 0.10 -4.85 1.24
C LEU A 6 -0.06 -3.35 1.50
N ILE A 7 0.03 -2.56 0.45
CA ILE A 7 -0.03 -1.10 0.51
C ILE A 7 -1.27 -0.64 -0.23
N TYR A 8 -2.12 0.12 0.44
CA TYR A 8 -3.27 0.76 -0.20
C TYR A 8 -2.95 2.21 -0.57
N SER A 9 -3.35 2.61 -1.78
CA SER A 9 -3.46 4.02 -2.18
C SER A 9 -4.76 4.23 -2.94
N ASP A 10 -5.49 5.31 -2.63
CA ASP A 10 -6.72 5.69 -3.35
C ASP A 10 -6.44 6.13 -4.78
N LEU A 11 -5.20 6.53 -5.06
CA LEU A 11 -4.71 6.85 -6.39
C LEU A 11 -3.32 6.24 -6.61
N ILE A 12 -3.20 5.37 -7.60
CA ILE A 12 -1.92 4.83 -8.06
C ILE A 12 -1.47 5.63 -9.28
N THR A 13 -0.26 6.18 -9.19
CA THR A 13 0.36 6.93 -10.29
C THR A 13 1.71 6.32 -10.61
N ASN A 14 2.20 6.49 -11.84
CA ASN A 14 3.54 6.00 -12.21
C ASN A 14 4.61 6.49 -11.24
N ARG A 15 4.54 7.76 -10.80
CA ARG A 15 5.49 8.32 -9.82
C ARG A 15 5.43 7.55 -8.49
N LEU A 16 4.23 7.20 -8.02
CA LEU A 16 4.06 6.42 -6.81
C LEU A 16 4.66 5.02 -6.96
N GLU A 17 4.34 4.33 -8.06
CA GLU A 17 4.86 2.99 -8.36
C GLU A 17 6.39 2.99 -8.38
N TYR A 18 7.01 3.89 -9.15
CA TYR A 18 8.47 4.01 -9.20
C TYR A 18 9.09 4.32 -7.83
N THR A 19 8.45 5.19 -7.04
CA THR A 19 8.93 5.51 -5.70
C THR A 19 8.88 4.27 -4.80
N PHE A 20 7.82 3.46 -4.91
CA PHE A 20 7.64 2.29 -4.06
C PHE A 20 8.52 1.12 -4.48
N VAL A 21 8.77 0.92 -5.77
CA VAL A 21 9.77 -0.05 -6.25
C VAL A 21 11.14 0.30 -5.66
N PHE A 22 11.56 1.56 -5.81
CA PHE A 22 12.84 2.01 -5.26
C PHE A 22 12.93 1.82 -3.73
N ILE A 23 11.91 2.23 -2.98
CA ILE A 23 11.95 2.15 -1.51
C ILE A 23 11.86 0.71 -1.04
N PHE A 24 10.83 -0.03 -1.42
CA PHE A 24 10.52 -1.33 -0.82
C PHE A 24 11.35 -2.43 -1.45
N GLU A 25 11.40 -2.53 -2.77
CA GLU A 25 12.14 -3.61 -3.44
C GLU A 25 13.65 -3.32 -3.45
N GLU A 26 14.07 -2.17 -3.98
CA GLU A 26 15.51 -1.92 -4.19
C GLU A 26 16.25 -1.57 -2.90
N PHE A 27 15.69 -0.70 -2.06
CA PHE A 27 16.39 -0.21 -0.86
C PHE A 27 16.22 -1.13 0.36
N PHE A 28 15.01 -1.65 0.60
CA PHE A 28 14.71 -2.50 1.75
C PHE A 28 14.64 -4.00 1.47
N GLY A 29 14.54 -4.44 0.20
CA GLY A 29 14.39 -5.86 -0.14
C GLY A 29 13.06 -6.47 0.34
N ILE A 30 12.00 -5.66 0.45
CA ILE A 30 10.66 -6.05 0.89
C ILE A 30 9.77 -6.32 -0.33
N ASP A 31 9.23 -7.53 -0.41
CA ASP A 31 8.15 -7.88 -1.35
C ASP A 31 6.86 -7.15 -0.93
N TYR A 32 6.29 -6.38 -1.85
CA TYR A 32 5.08 -5.61 -1.59
C TYR A 32 4.06 -5.74 -2.71
N GLU A 33 2.82 -5.36 -2.40
CA GLU A 33 1.75 -5.21 -3.36
C GLU A 33 1.10 -3.85 -3.17
N LEU A 34 0.98 -3.06 -4.25
CA LEU A 34 0.23 -1.82 -4.24
C LEU A 34 -1.16 -2.07 -4.82
N THR A 35 -2.19 -1.65 -4.10
CA THR A 35 -3.58 -1.82 -4.50
C THR A 35 -4.40 -0.56 -4.28
N SER A 36 -5.39 -0.34 -5.13
CA SER A 36 -6.45 0.67 -4.95
C SER A 36 -7.80 0.04 -4.56
N ASP A 37 -7.85 -1.28 -4.37
CA ASP A 37 -9.01 -1.99 -3.87
C ASP A 37 -9.02 -2.00 -2.34
N TYR A 38 -9.89 -1.16 -1.76
CA TYR A 38 -9.99 -1.02 -0.31
C TYR A 38 -10.58 -2.26 0.35
N GLU A 39 -11.50 -2.98 -0.30
CA GLU A 39 -12.09 -4.19 0.29
C GLU A 39 -11.08 -5.33 0.32
N LEU A 40 -10.24 -5.46 -0.72
CA LEU A 40 -9.09 -6.36 -0.71
C LEU A 40 -8.14 -6.01 0.44
N PHE A 41 -7.76 -4.73 0.56
CA PHE A 41 -6.89 -4.26 1.64
C PHE A 41 -7.46 -4.54 3.05
N LYS A 42 -8.73 -4.20 3.26
CA LYS A 42 -9.42 -4.35 4.54
C LYS A 42 -9.47 -5.81 4.98
N ASN A 43 -9.81 -6.71 4.06
CA ASN A 43 -9.99 -8.13 4.36
C ASN A 43 -8.68 -8.95 4.27
N SER A 44 -7.57 -8.34 3.83
CA SER A 44 -6.26 -8.99 3.76
C SER A 44 -5.71 -9.34 5.16
N LYS A 45 -5.07 -10.52 5.22
CA LYS A 45 -4.32 -11.04 6.37
C LYS A 45 -2.83 -10.63 6.36
N TYR A 46 -2.37 -9.97 5.30
CA TYR A 46 -0.99 -9.52 5.18
C TYR A 46 -0.71 -8.32 6.11
N ASN A 47 0.56 -8.12 6.43
CA ASN A 47 1.01 -6.85 7.01
C ASN A 47 0.65 -5.73 6.04
N LYS A 48 0.08 -4.64 6.54
CA LYS A 48 -0.54 -3.65 5.67
C LYS A 48 -0.41 -2.23 6.19
N PHE A 49 -0.24 -1.27 5.29
CA PHE A 49 -0.28 0.15 5.60
C PHE A 49 -0.98 0.95 4.50
N ILE A 50 -1.50 2.12 4.86
CA ILE A 50 -2.23 3.00 3.95
C ILE A 50 -1.36 4.20 3.59
N TYR A 51 -1.22 4.46 2.29
CA TYR A 51 -0.64 5.67 1.73
C TYR A 51 -1.74 6.44 0.99
N SER A 52 -2.42 7.34 1.67
CA SER A 52 -3.54 8.09 1.10
C SER A 52 -3.65 9.49 1.71
N GLY A 53 -4.42 10.36 1.06
CA GLY A 53 -4.70 11.70 1.55
C GLY A 53 -5.41 11.72 2.90
N LYS A 54 -5.18 12.79 3.67
CA LYS A 54 -5.76 12.97 5.02
C LYS A 54 -7.28 12.81 5.04
N GLU A 55 -7.97 13.32 4.02
CA GLU A 55 -9.44 13.26 3.93
C GLU A 55 -9.93 11.81 3.79
N PHE A 56 -9.26 11.00 2.97
CA PHE A 56 -9.57 9.58 2.83
C PHE A 56 -9.33 8.84 4.14
N LEU A 57 -8.20 9.09 4.82
CA LEU A 57 -7.88 8.48 6.10
C LEU A 57 -8.95 8.77 7.16
N ILE A 58 -9.43 10.01 7.25
CA ILE A 58 -10.52 10.36 8.18
C ILE A 58 -11.77 9.54 7.87
N LYS A 59 -12.16 9.43 6.59
CA LYS A 59 -13.36 8.69 6.17
C LYS A 59 -13.35 7.20 6.57
N ILE A 60 -12.18 6.57 6.58
CA ILE A 60 -12.07 5.12 6.86
C ILE A 60 -11.86 4.78 8.34
N PHE A 61 -11.40 5.75 9.15
CA PHE A 61 -11.12 5.56 10.57
C PHE A 61 -12.15 6.23 11.52
N THR A 62 -13.16 6.90 10.97
CA THR A 62 -14.24 7.57 11.72
C THR A 62 -15.59 7.07 11.24
#